data_AF-A0A5C7UNC0-F1
#
_entry.id   AF-A0A5C7UNC0-F1
#
_cell.length_a   1.000
_cell.length_b   1.000
_cell.length_c   1.000
_cell.angle_alpha   90.00
_cell.angle_beta   90.00
_cell.angle_gamma   90.00
#
_symmetry.space_group_name_H-M   'P 1'
#
loop_
_entity.id
_entity.type
_entity.pdbx_description
1 polymer ?
#
loop_
_entity_poly.entity_id
_entity_poly.type
_entity_poly.pdbx_seq_one_letter_code
_entity_poly.pdbx_strand_id
1 'polypeptide(L)' 'MINLFIAHPKTNERLEAMKAFVKALKIDFEIEEPYNTEFVKGVLKAKRDIADGKGVKIKTQDL' A
#
# COMPACT_ATOMS: atom_id res chain seq x y z
N MET A 1 8.83 8.22 30.83
CA MET A 1 8.05 7.35 29.92
C MET A 1 8.02 8.01 28.55
N ILE A 2 8.20 7.23 27.48
CA ILE A 2 8.06 7.70 26.10
C ILE A 2 6.64 7.31 25.64
N ASN A 3 5.91 8.25 25.05
CA ASN A 3 4.56 8.02 24.53
C ASN A 3 4.62 7.89 23.01
N LEU A 4 3.98 6.87 22.45
CA LEU A 4 3.85 6.69 21.01
C LEU A 4 2.79 7.65 20.45
N PHE A 5 3.14 8.38 19.40
CA PHE A 5 2.24 9.28 18.68
C PHE A 5 2.09 8.81 17.23
N ILE A 6 0.87 8.42 16.84
CA ILE A 6 0.54 7.98 15.48
C ILE A 6 -0.49 8.95 14.91
N ALA A 7 -0.24 9.46 13.71
CA ALA A 7 -1.16 10.35 13.00
C ALA A 7 -1.62 9.71 11.68
N HIS A 8 -2.93 9.73 11.43
CA HIS A 8 -3.56 9.13 10.25
C HIS A 8 -4.06 10.22 9.28
N PRO A 9 -3.22 10.74 8.38
CA PRO A 9 -3.65 11.72 7.39
C PRO A 9 -4.71 11.11 6.46
N LYS A 10 -5.80 11.87 6.23
CA LYS A 10 -6.93 11.42 5.40
C LYS A 10 -6.78 11.71 3.91
N THR A 11 -5.74 12.46 3.52
CA THR A 11 -5.48 12.85 2.13
C THR A 11 -3.98 12.88 1.85
N ASN A 12 -3.61 12.72 0.58
CA ASN A 12 -2.21 12.77 0.15
C ASN A 12 -1.56 14.13 0.45
N GLU A 13 -2.29 15.24 0.27
CA GLU A 13 -1.78 16.59 0.56
C GLU A 13 -1.38 16.74 2.04
N ARG A 14 -2.20 16.24 2.97
CA ARG A 14 -1.91 16.30 4.41
C ARG A 14 -0.72 15.41 4.79
N LEU A 15 -0.60 14.24 4.15
CA LEU A 15 0.54 13.36 4.31
C LEU A 15 1.85 14.06 3.86
N GLU A 16 1.83 14.73 2.70
CA GLU A 16 3.01 15.45 2.20
C GLU A 16 3.37 16.64 3.09
N ALA A 17 2.39 17.39 3.59
CA ALA A 17 2.61 18.46 4.56
C ALA A 17 3.27 17.91 5.85
N MET A 18 2.75 16.81 6.41
CA MET A 18 3.34 16.17 7.58
C MET A 18 4.78 15.71 7.33
N LYS A 19 5.05 15.07 6.18
CA LYS A 19 6.41 14.65 5.78
C LYS A 19 7.38 15.83 5.75
N ALA A 20 6.96 16.98 5.22
CA ALA A 20 7.79 18.17 5.18
C ALA A 20 8.14 18.65 6.59
N PHE A 21 7.16 18.70 7.51
CA PHE A 21 7.38 19.10 8.90
C PHE A 21 8.33 18.16 9.65
N VAL A 22 8.11 16.83 9.61
CA VAL A 22 8.97 15.87 10.33
C VAL A 22 10.40 15.88 9.80
N LYS A 23 10.58 16.01 8.47
CA LYS A 23 11.91 16.17 7.85
C LYS A 23 12.61 17.45 8.29
N ALA A 24 11.90 18.58 8.29
CA ALA A 24 12.47 19.87 8.70
C ALA A 24 12.93 19.85 10.16
N LEU A 25 12.19 19.14 11.02
CA LEU A 25 12.51 18.95 12.43
C LEU A 25 13.53 17.83 12.70
N LYS A 26 13.99 17.12 11.66
CA LYS A 26 14.91 15.96 11.76
C LYS A 26 14.39 14.87 12.70
N ILE A 27 13.09 14.61 12.65
CA ILE A 27 12.43 13.55 13.41
C ILE A 27 12.42 12.29 12.55
N ASP A 28 12.84 11.17 13.13
CA ASP A 28 12.74 9.85 12.49
C ASP A 28 11.27 9.43 12.39
N PHE A 29 10.86 8.95 11.22
CA PHE A 29 9.48 8.54 10.97
C PHE A 29 9.42 7.33 10.03
N GLU A 30 8.35 6.57 10.17
CA GLU A 30 8.02 5.44 9.31
C GLU A 30 6.74 5.73 8.52
N ILE A 31 6.65 5.18 7.32
CA ILE A 31 5.42 5.21 6.52
C ILE A 31 4.92 3.78 6.44
N GLU A 32 3.80 3.50 7.09
CA GLU A 32 3.09 2.24 6.90
C GLU A 32 2.29 2.32 5.59
N GLU A 33 2.70 1.53 4.60
CA GLU A 33 1.87 1.32 3.42
C GLU A 33 0.75 0.33 3.76
N PRO A 34 -0.52 0.63 3.44
CA PRO A 34 -1.65 -0.24 3.80
C PRO A 34 -1.63 -1.60 3.07
N TYR A 35 -0.84 -1.73 2.00
CA TYR A 35 -0.70 -2.97 1.23
C TYR A 35 0.76 -3.23 0.89
N ASN A 36 1.16 -4.51 0.96
CA ASN A 36 2.46 -4.95 0.49
C ASN A 36 2.59 -4.74 -1.03
N THR A 37 3.62 -4.01 -1.46
CA THR A 37 3.81 -3.64 -2.88
C THR A 37 3.95 -4.87 -3.79
N GLU A 38 4.63 -5.93 -3.35
CA GLU A 38 4.79 -7.17 -4.12
C GLU A 38 3.46 -7.91 -4.29
N PHE A 39 2.61 -7.90 -3.25
CA PHE A 39 1.25 -8.41 -3.34
C PHE A 39 0.43 -7.63 -4.38
N VAL A 40 0.47 -6.29 -4.34
CA VAL A 40 -0.24 -5.44 -5.31
C VAL A 40 0.26 -5.69 -6.74
N LYS A 41 1.58 -5.81 -6.95
CA LYS A 41 2.17 -6.16 -8.24
C LYS A 41 1.67 -7.51 -8.75
N GLY A 42 1.61 -8.52 -7.88
CA GLY A 42 1.07 -9.85 -8.21
C GLY A 42 -0.39 -9.79 -8.66
N VAL A 43 -1.24 -9.06 -7.94
CA VAL A 43 -2.65 -8.87 -8.31
C VAL A 43 -2.80 -8.14 -9.64
N LEU A 44 -2.05 -7.06 -9.86
CA LEU A 44 -2.08 -6.31 -11.12
C LEU A 44 -1.60 -7.16 -12.30
N LYS A 45 -0.55 -7.97 -12.10
CA LYS A 45 -0.08 -8.92 -13.11
C LYS A 45 -1.15 -9.96 -13.42
N ALA A 46 -1.76 -10.57 -12.42
CA ALA A 46 -2.83 -11.55 -12.60
C ALA A 46 -4.02 -10.95 -13.37
N LYS A 47 -4.43 -9.71 -13.07
CA LYS A 47 -5.47 -8.99 -13.82
C LYS A 47 -5.11 -8.83 -15.30
N ARG A 48 -3.86 -8.46 -15.61
CA ARG A 48 -3.37 -8.36 -16.99
C ARG A 48 -3.33 -9.71 -17.68
N ASP A 49 -2.79 -10.74 -17.02
CA ASP A 49 -2.71 -12.09 -17.59
C ASP A 49 -4.10 -12.65 -17.92
N ILE A 50 -5.13 -12.37 -17.09
CA ILE A 50 -6.52 -12.72 -17.39
C ILE A 50 -7.03 -11.93 -18.62
N ALA A 51 -6.77 -10.62 -18.69
CA ALA A 51 -7.17 -9.79 -19.83
C ALA A 51 -6.48 -10.22 -21.14
N ASP A 52 -5.23 -10.67 -21.06
CA ASP A 52 -4.43 -11.21 -22.16
C ASP A 52 -4.83 -12.66 -22.54
N GLY A 53 -5.82 -13.25 -21.87
CA GLY A 53 -6.29 -14.62 -22.16
C GLY A 53 -5.40 -15.74 -21.62
N LYS A 54 -4.45 -15.44 -20.72
CA LYS A 54 -3.57 -16.43 -20.07
C LYS A 54 -4.19 -17.07 -18.83
N GLY A 55 -5.37 -16.62 -18.42
CA GLY A 55 -6.10 -17.15 -17.27
C GLY A 55 -6.84 -18.45 -17.60
N VAL A 56 -6.92 -19.36 -16.64
CA VAL A 56 -7.76 -20.57 -16.71
C VAL A 56 -8.93 -20.40 -15.75
N LYS A 57 -10.15 -20.61 -16.25
CA LYS A 57 -11.36 -20.64 -15.43
C LYS A 57 -11.74 -22.08 -15.13
N ILE A 58 -11.75 -22.44 -13.85
CA ILE A 58 -12.22 -23.74 -13.35
C ILE A 58 -13.54 -23.56 -12.61
N LYS A 59 -14.45 -24.52 -12.68
CA LYS A 59 -15.66 -24.47 -11.85
C LYS A 59 -15.33 -25.00 -10.47
N THR A 60 -16.07 -24.56 -9.46
CA THR A 60 -15.86 -25.04 -8.08
C THR A 60 -16.06 -26.55 -7.94
N GLN A 61 -16.87 -27.17 -8.81
CA GLN A 61 -17.07 -28.61 -8.85
C GLN A 61 -15.86 -29.39 -9.40
N ASP A 62 -14.93 -28.70 -10.07
CA ASP A 62 -13.73 -29.28 -10.70
C ASP A 62 -12.46 -29.07 -9.83
N LEU A 63 -12.62 -28.58 -8.59
CA LEU A 63 -11.56 -28.35 -7.61
C LEU A 63 -11.23 -29.60 -6.79
#